data_AF-A0A836JZN4-F1
#
_entry.id   AF-A0A836JZN4-F1
#
_cell.length_a   1.000
_cell.length_b   1.000
_cell.length_c   1.000
_cell.angle_alpha   90.00
_cell.angle_beta   90.00
_cell.angle_gamma   90.00
#
_symmetry.space_group_name_H-M   'P 1'
#
loop_
_entity.id
_entity.type
_entity.pdbx_description
1 polymer ?
#
loop_
_entity_poly.entity_id
_entity_poly.type
_entity_poly.pdbx_seq_one_letter_code
_entity_poly.pdbx_strand_id
1 'polypeptide(L)'
;LKRYKDNFLLLIMFTFLFFITAQIVSQVCLGCICEVSSGCNTTIGCSETVCGPFAITWGYWSDAGKPTLNSEPLSDNAYARCVNDPYCAAAAIQNYMTKFGHDCTGNGVTDCEDYLRIHRLGANGCTGALNSKYENRFKLCLRTFQNQHIFKMIPRVSFIAVIIIVLFCVYSYAQLVSLVCLGCLCEVSTGCNISIGCNNMVCGPFSITKYYWEDVGKPPPMGESSSDDDAFHKCVNDLYCAGYAVQAYMAKHIKGCNGDGVIDCDDYVRLHRLGSTGCNNSLSSDYENKYKLCLQTFERK
;
A
#
# COMPACT_ATOMS: atom_id res chain seq x y z
N LEU A 1 38.18 27.03 14.69
CA LEU A 1 37.01 27.30 13.82
C LEU A 1 37.04 26.52 12.51
N LYS A 2 38.10 26.61 11.67
CA LYS A 2 38.18 25.83 10.40
C LYS A 2 38.22 24.30 10.63
N ARG A 3 39.03 23.84 11.59
CA ARG A 3 39.17 22.42 11.97
C ARG A 3 37.90 21.76 12.59
N TYR A 4 36.98 22.57 13.11
CA TYR A 4 35.69 22.11 13.65
C TYR A 4 34.65 21.95 12.54
N LYS A 5 34.76 22.77 11.47
CA LYS A 5 33.89 22.74 10.30
C LYS A 5 34.17 21.51 9.43
N ASP A 6 35.44 21.14 9.31
CA ASP A 6 35.86 19.96 8.55
C ASP A 6 35.45 18.64 9.24
N ASN A 7 35.55 18.57 10.58
CA ASN A 7 35.05 17.43 11.35
C ASN A 7 33.52 17.33 11.37
N PHE A 8 32.80 18.46 11.37
CA PHE A 8 31.34 18.49 11.29
C PHE A 8 30.83 18.07 9.90
N LEU A 9 31.54 18.46 8.84
CA LEU A 9 31.24 18.02 7.46
C LEU A 9 31.49 16.53 7.27
N LEU A 10 32.57 15.99 7.86
CA LEU A 10 32.86 14.55 7.87
C LEU A 10 31.83 13.76 8.69
N LEU A 11 31.38 14.29 9.82
CA LEU A 11 30.34 13.67 10.66
C LEU A 11 28.99 13.64 9.94
N ILE A 12 28.63 14.73 9.24
CA ILE A 12 27.42 14.79 8.40
C ILE A 12 27.53 13.83 7.22
N MET A 13 28.68 13.75 6.54
CA MET A 13 28.88 12.78 5.45
C MET A 13 28.77 11.34 5.96
N PHE A 14 29.30 11.03 7.15
CA PHE A 14 29.18 9.70 7.77
C PHE A 14 27.75 9.37 8.24
N THR A 15 26.98 10.35 8.76
CA THR A 15 25.57 10.13 9.13
C THR A 15 24.64 10.08 7.92
N PHE A 16 24.95 10.80 6.84
CA PHE A 16 24.23 10.73 5.56
C PHE A 16 24.51 9.41 4.80
N LEU A 17 25.71 8.83 4.97
CA LEU A 17 26.07 7.51 4.44
C LEU A 17 25.45 6.35 5.25
N PHE A 18 25.02 6.57 6.50
CA PHE A 18 24.52 5.51 7.39
C PHE A 18 23.00 5.29 7.34
N PHE A 19 22.21 6.12 6.65
CA PHE A 19 20.74 6.12 6.79
C PHE A 19 19.93 6.09 5.49
N ILE A 20 20.47 5.57 4.39
CA ILE A 20 19.65 5.27 3.21
C ILE A 20 19.93 3.84 2.74
N THR A 21 19.45 2.85 3.49
CA THR A 21 19.04 1.59 2.83
C THR A 21 17.72 1.90 2.13
N ALA A 22 17.79 2.53 0.95
CA ALA A 22 16.61 2.69 0.12
C ALA A 22 16.06 1.30 -0.19
N GLN A 23 14.87 1.02 0.31
CA GLN A 23 14.13 -0.18 -0.05
C GLN A 23 13.88 -0.14 -1.55
N ILE A 24 14.45 -1.09 -2.29
CA ILE A 24 14.34 -1.12 -3.75
C ILE A 24 12.92 -1.45 -4.21
N VAL A 25 12.16 -2.19 -3.38
CA VAL A 25 10.73 -2.46 -3.55
C VAL A 25 9.97 -1.51 -2.63
N SER A 26 9.07 -0.69 -3.17
CA SER A 26 8.28 0.22 -2.32
C SER A 26 7.30 -0.54 -1.41
N GLN A 27 6.87 0.07 -0.31
CA GLN A 27 5.86 -0.51 0.58
C GLN A 27 4.54 -0.80 -0.13
N VAL A 28 4.13 0.09 -1.04
CA VAL A 28 2.96 -0.13 -1.91
C VAL A 28 3.15 -1.37 -2.78
N CYS A 29 4.34 -1.51 -3.36
CA CYS A 29 4.66 -2.66 -4.19
C CYS A 29 4.62 -3.98 -3.39
N LEU A 30 5.26 -4.01 -2.22
CA LEU A 30 5.21 -5.13 -1.30
C LEU A 30 3.77 -5.48 -0.90
N GLY A 31 2.97 -4.49 -0.50
CA GLY A 31 1.57 -4.68 -0.15
C GLY A 31 0.77 -5.31 -1.29
N CYS A 32 0.97 -4.85 -2.52
CA CYS A 32 0.28 -5.43 -3.68
C CYS A 32 0.79 -6.83 -4.06
N ILE A 33 2.08 -7.14 -3.90
CA ILE A 33 2.62 -8.50 -4.08
C ILE A 33 2.05 -9.46 -3.01
N CYS A 34 2.00 -9.02 -1.74
CA CYS A 34 1.38 -9.75 -0.63
C CYS A 34 -0.07 -10.11 -0.97
N GLU A 35 -0.78 -9.11 -1.50
CA GLU A 35 -2.19 -9.25 -1.78
C GLU A 35 -2.49 -10.28 -2.85
N VAL A 36 -1.84 -10.16 -4.01
CA VAL A 36 -2.13 -11.07 -5.11
C VAL A 36 -1.64 -12.49 -4.81
N SER A 37 -0.65 -12.63 -3.92
CA SER A 37 -0.12 -13.93 -3.49
C SER A 37 -1.07 -14.71 -2.58
N SER A 38 -1.71 -14.06 -1.59
CA SER A 38 -2.50 -14.79 -0.58
C SER A 38 -3.75 -14.06 -0.06
N GLY A 39 -4.07 -12.86 -0.55
CA GLY A 39 -4.97 -11.94 0.16
C GLY A 39 -4.28 -11.24 1.34
N CYS A 40 -2.95 -11.17 1.31
CA CYS A 40 -2.09 -10.78 2.43
C CYS A 40 -2.48 -11.46 3.76
N ASN A 41 -2.88 -12.73 3.68
CA ASN A 41 -3.37 -13.48 4.82
C ASN A 41 -2.20 -13.90 5.73
N THR A 42 -1.98 -13.17 6.82
CA THR A 42 -0.88 -13.41 7.77
C THR A 42 -1.08 -14.64 8.65
N THR A 43 -2.21 -15.34 8.54
CA THR A 43 -2.49 -16.57 9.29
C THR A 43 -2.48 -17.83 8.41
N ILE A 44 -2.19 -17.69 7.11
CA ILE A 44 -2.23 -18.80 6.14
C ILE A 44 -1.24 -19.93 6.43
N GLY A 45 -0.14 -19.63 7.13
CA GLY A 45 0.88 -20.61 7.47
C GLY A 45 1.64 -21.12 6.24
N CYS A 46 1.93 -22.42 6.23
CA CYS A 46 2.65 -23.09 5.15
C CYS A 46 1.77 -24.16 4.49
N SER A 47 1.80 -24.20 3.15
CA SER A 47 1.23 -25.29 2.35
C SER A 47 2.34 -25.90 1.50
N GLU A 48 2.69 -27.15 1.78
CA GLU A 48 3.81 -27.87 1.16
C GLU A 48 5.13 -27.09 1.27
N THR A 49 5.60 -26.52 0.16
CA THR A 49 6.89 -25.80 0.06
C THR A 49 6.73 -24.28 0.04
N VAL A 50 5.49 -23.79 0.05
CA VAL A 50 5.13 -22.37 -0.07
C VAL A 50 4.54 -21.87 1.25
N CYS A 51 5.04 -20.75 1.75
CA CYS A 51 4.65 -20.25 3.07
C CYS A 51 4.35 -18.75 3.07
N GLY A 52 3.50 -18.38 4.03
CA GLY A 52 3.26 -17.02 4.46
C GLY A 52 2.47 -16.16 3.47
N PRO A 53 2.21 -14.91 3.86
CA PRO A 53 1.32 -14.03 3.12
C PRO A 53 1.86 -13.63 1.73
N PHE A 54 3.16 -13.82 1.49
CA PHE A 54 3.79 -13.56 0.20
C PHE A 54 3.98 -14.80 -0.68
N ALA A 55 3.53 -15.98 -0.23
CA ALA A 55 3.72 -17.24 -0.95
C ALA A 55 5.19 -17.49 -1.36
N ILE A 56 6.11 -17.33 -0.40
CA ILE A 56 7.55 -17.49 -0.60
C ILE A 56 7.89 -18.98 -0.52
N THR A 57 8.84 -19.47 -1.33
CA THR A 57 9.38 -20.82 -1.25
C THR A 57 10.69 -20.85 -0.46
N TRP A 58 11.11 -22.03 0.02
CA TRP A 58 12.41 -22.17 0.68
C TRP A 58 13.57 -21.72 -0.23
N GLY A 59 13.53 -22.08 -1.51
CA GLY A 59 14.54 -21.70 -2.49
C GLY A 59 14.65 -20.19 -2.63
N TYR A 60 13.50 -19.51 -2.75
CA TYR A 60 13.43 -18.04 -2.80
C TYR A 60 14.06 -17.41 -1.55
N TRP A 61 13.65 -17.85 -0.35
CA TRP A 61 14.20 -17.35 0.92
C TRP A 61 15.70 -17.60 1.06
N SER A 62 16.17 -18.77 0.61
CA SER A 62 17.59 -19.11 0.62
C SER A 62 18.38 -18.18 -0.30
N ASP A 63 17.86 -17.94 -1.49
CA ASP A 63 18.45 -17.05 -2.48
C ASP A 63 18.49 -15.58 -2.04
N ALA A 64 17.52 -15.17 -1.22
CA ALA A 64 17.43 -13.89 -0.55
C ALA A 64 18.41 -13.72 0.63
N GLY A 65 19.34 -14.65 0.83
CA GLY A 65 20.35 -14.59 1.89
C GLY A 65 19.87 -15.09 3.25
N LYS A 66 18.76 -15.85 3.29
CA LYS A 66 18.23 -16.49 4.50
C LYS A 66 17.98 -15.52 5.66
N PRO A 67 17.25 -14.40 5.46
CA PRO A 67 16.93 -13.50 6.56
C PRO A 67 16.18 -14.25 7.66
N THR A 68 16.46 -13.90 8.92
CA THR A 68 15.84 -14.55 10.08
C THR A 68 15.06 -13.55 10.91
N LEU A 69 14.03 -14.03 11.60
CA LEU A 69 13.19 -13.19 12.44
C LEU A 69 13.99 -12.73 13.66
N ASN A 70 14.06 -11.42 13.91
CA ASN A 70 14.81 -10.84 15.04
C ASN A 70 16.30 -11.25 15.09
N SER A 71 16.92 -11.47 13.92
CA SER A 71 18.33 -11.88 13.82
C SER A 71 18.67 -13.15 14.60
N GLU A 72 17.70 -14.05 14.75
CA GLU A 72 17.93 -15.35 15.37
C GLU A 72 18.91 -16.21 14.56
N PRO A 73 19.59 -17.18 15.22
CA PRO A 73 20.42 -18.15 14.52
C PRO A 73 19.62 -18.96 13.48
N LEU A 74 20.28 -19.32 12.37
CA LEU A 74 19.70 -20.20 11.37
C LEU A 74 19.34 -21.57 11.98
N SER A 75 18.15 -22.04 11.66
CA SER A 75 17.64 -23.36 12.05
C SER A 75 16.69 -23.88 10.95
N ASP A 76 16.30 -25.15 11.04
CA ASP A 76 15.38 -25.77 10.06
C ASP A 76 14.03 -25.02 9.97
N ASN A 77 13.61 -24.39 11.07
CA ASN A 77 12.36 -23.62 11.15
C ASN A 77 12.56 -22.12 10.87
N ALA A 78 13.78 -21.63 10.63
CA ALA A 78 14.04 -20.20 10.40
C ALA A 78 13.31 -19.68 9.15
N TYR A 79 13.27 -20.50 8.09
CA TYR A 79 12.50 -20.21 6.89
C TYR A 79 11.02 -19.94 7.22
N ALA A 80 10.33 -20.94 7.80
CA ALA A 80 8.91 -20.84 8.09
C ALA A 80 8.59 -19.70 9.06
N ARG A 81 9.43 -19.49 10.09
CA ARG A 81 9.24 -18.37 11.03
C ARG A 81 9.39 -17.01 10.35
N CYS A 82 10.40 -16.85 9.49
CA CYS A 82 10.62 -15.60 8.78
C CYS A 82 9.50 -15.30 7.79
N VAL A 83 9.17 -16.24 6.89
CA VAL A 83 8.26 -15.92 5.79
C VAL A 83 6.78 -15.84 6.22
N ASN A 84 6.43 -16.35 7.41
CA ASN A 84 5.12 -16.12 8.03
C ASN A 84 5.02 -14.78 8.78
N ASP A 85 6.15 -14.14 9.10
CA ASP A 85 6.18 -12.77 9.62
C ASP A 85 6.21 -11.76 8.46
N PRO A 86 5.27 -10.81 8.36
CA PRO A 86 5.20 -9.88 7.23
C PRO A 86 6.47 -9.06 7.01
N TYR A 87 7.17 -8.66 8.08
CA TYR A 87 8.37 -7.82 7.98
C TYR A 87 9.58 -8.64 7.54
N CYS A 88 9.78 -9.83 8.09
CA CYS A 88 10.85 -10.71 7.68
C CYS A 88 10.63 -11.27 6.26
N ALA A 89 9.38 -11.58 5.90
CA ALA A 89 9.00 -11.95 4.54
C ALA A 89 9.28 -10.81 3.54
N ALA A 90 8.91 -9.56 3.88
CA ALA A 90 9.23 -8.39 3.08
C ALA A 90 10.75 -8.20 2.92
N ALA A 91 11.54 -8.42 3.97
CA ALA A 91 13.00 -8.38 3.89
C ALA A 91 13.56 -9.44 2.94
N ALA A 92 12.99 -10.65 2.92
CA ALA A 92 13.36 -11.67 1.94
C ALA A 92 13.08 -11.22 0.51
N ILE A 93 11.94 -10.58 0.24
CA ILE A 93 11.63 -10.04 -1.09
C ILE A 93 12.59 -8.92 -1.47
N GLN A 94 12.88 -7.98 -0.56
CA GLN A 94 13.85 -6.90 -0.82
C GLN A 94 15.22 -7.46 -1.21
N ASN A 95 15.72 -8.44 -0.47
CA ASN A 95 17.01 -9.06 -0.75
C ASN A 95 16.98 -9.84 -2.08
N TYR A 96 15.88 -10.55 -2.35
CA TYR A 96 15.72 -11.29 -3.61
C TYR A 96 15.70 -10.33 -4.81
N MET A 97 14.94 -9.24 -4.74
CA MET A 97 14.91 -8.22 -5.79
C MET A 97 16.24 -7.48 -5.90
N THR A 98 17.03 -7.39 -4.83
CA THR A 98 18.36 -6.75 -4.88
C THR A 98 19.32 -7.62 -5.67
N LYS A 99 19.18 -8.95 -5.54
CA LYS A 99 20.01 -9.93 -6.23
C LYS A 99 19.56 -10.18 -7.67
N PHE A 100 18.25 -10.17 -7.92
CA PHE A 100 17.66 -10.63 -9.18
C PHE A 100 16.80 -9.59 -9.91
N GLY A 101 16.66 -8.38 -9.38
CA GLY A 101 15.89 -7.31 -10.02
C GLY A 101 16.47 -6.90 -11.37
N HIS A 102 15.64 -6.94 -12.42
CA HIS A 102 15.96 -6.47 -13.76
C HIS A 102 14.67 -6.20 -14.54
N ASP A 103 14.78 -5.51 -15.68
CA ASP A 103 13.64 -5.25 -16.57
C ASP A 103 13.16 -6.54 -17.24
N CYS A 104 11.95 -6.94 -16.85
CA CYS A 104 11.26 -8.14 -17.32
C CYS A 104 10.14 -7.81 -18.31
N THR A 105 9.71 -6.55 -18.36
CA THR A 105 8.67 -6.06 -19.26
C THR A 105 9.22 -5.53 -20.58
N GLY A 106 10.53 -5.22 -20.63
CA GLY A 106 11.22 -4.68 -21.79
C GLY A 106 10.97 -3.19 -22.02
N ASN A 107 10.56 -2.45 -20.99
CA ASN A 107 10.21 -1.03 -21.10
C ASN A 107 11.38 -0.08 -20.78
N GLY A 108 12.55 -0.63 -20.40
CA GLY A 108 13.77 0.11 -20.08
C GLY A 108 13.85 0.61 -18.64
N VAL A 109 12.92 0.22 -17.76
CA VAL A 109 12.87 0.57 -16.33
C VAL A 109 12.70 -0.71 -15.52
N THR A 110 13.31 -0.79 -14.35
CA THR A 110 13.01 -1.85 -13.37
C THR A 110 12.12 -1.27 -12.29
N ASP A 111 10.86 -1.68 -12.28
CA ASP A 111 9.84 -1.19 -11.35
C ASP A 111 9.02 -2.33 -10.71
N CYS A 112 7.89 -1.95 -10.10
CA CYS A 112 7.05 -2.89 -9.38
C CYS A 112 6.41 -3.95 -10.29
N GLU A 113 6.13 -3.64 -11.56
CA GLU A 113 5.63 -4.65 -12.50
C GLU A 113 6.69 -5.73 -12.75
N ASP A 114 7.96 -5.35 -12.85
CA ASP A 114 9.07 -6.31 -12.98
C ASP A 114 9.22 -7.15 -11.71
N TYR A 115 9.18 -6.51 -10.52
CA TYR A 115 9.29 -7.22 -9.25
C TYR A 115 8.17 -8.23 -9.03
N LEU A 116 6.92 -7.92 -9.43
CA LEU A 116 5.85 -8.91 -9.39
C LEU A 116 6.18 -10.13 -10.26
N ARG A 117 6.66 -9.90 -11.48
CA ARG A 117 6.96 -10.96 -12.45
C ARG A 117 8.10 -11.84 -11.96
N ILE A 118 9.16 -11.23 -11.41
CA ILE A 118 10.27 -11.95 -10.77
C ILE A 118 9.77 -12.75 -9.56
N HIS A 119 8.89 -12.16 -8.74
CA HIS A 119 8.32 -12.85 -7.58
C HIS A 119 7.52 -14.08 -7.98
N ARG A 120 6.69 -13.95 -9.01
CA ARG A 120 5.74 -14.98 -9.42
C ARG A 120 6.33 -16.05 -10.34
N LEU A 121 7.23 -15.66 -11.24
CA LEU A 121 7.76 -16.52 -12.31
C LEU A 121 9.24 -16.88 -12.10
N GLY A 122 9.88 -16.31 -11.07
CA GLY A 122 11.32 -16.41 -10.84
C GLY A 122 12.12 -15.47 -11.75
N ALA A 123 13.37 -15.22 -11.37
CA ALA A 123 14.26 -14.30 -12.07
C ALA A 123 14.38 -14.58 -13.57
N ASN A 124 14.66 -15.83 -13.95
CA ASN A 124 14.88 -16.19 -15.36
C ASN A 124 13.57 -16.35 -16.15
N GLY A 125 12.43 -16.53 -15.47
CA GLY A 125 11.14 -16.78 -16.09
C GLY A 125 10.26 -15.53 -16.23
N CYS A 126 10.72 -14.38 -15.75
CA CYS A 126 9.90 -13.19 -15.56
C CYS A 126 9.36 -12.54 -16.85
N THR A 127 9.88 -12.90 -18.03
CA THR A 127 9.33 -12.48 -19.32
C THR A 127 8.10 -13.29 -19.76
N GLY A 128 7.78 -14.39 -19.05
CA GLY A 128 6.60 -15.22 -19.30
C GLY A 128 5.26 -14.53 -19.02
N ALA A 129 4.17 -15.06 -19.57
CA ALA A 129 2.83 -14.48 -19.34
C ALA A 129 2.35 -14.74 -17.90
N LEU A 130 1.81 -13.70 -17.26
CA LEU A 130 1.07 -13.84 -16.01
C LEU A 130 -0.37 -14.27 -16.30
N ASN A 131 -1.00 -14.93 -15.32
CA ASN A 131 -2.44 -15.11 -15.37
C ASN A 131 -3.12 -13.72 -15.34
N SER A 132 -4.04 -13.48 -16.27
CA SER A 132 -4.68 -12.17 -16.44
C SER A 132 -5.44 -11.70 -15.19
N LYS A 133 -6.10 -12.61 -14.45
CA LYS A 133 -6.79 -12.26 -13.20
C LYS A 133 -5.80 -11.83 -12.12
N TYR A 134 -4.67 -12.52 -12.00
CA TYR A 134 -3.60 -12.19 -11.06
C TYR A 134 -2.97 -10.82 -11.38
N GLU A 135 -2.61 -10.60 -12.64
CA GLU A 135 -2.03 -9.34 -13.11
C GLU A 135 -3.01 -8.16 -12.97
N ASN A 136 -4.28 -8.35 -13.33
CA ASN A 136 -5.30 -7.31 -13.19
C ASN A 136 -5.54 -6.94 -11.73
N ARG A 137 -5.51 -7.91 -10.80
CA ARG A 137 -5.60 -7.67 -9.36
C ARG A 137 -4.45 -6.79 -8.87
N PHE A 138 -3.24 -7.14 -9.32
CA PHE A 138 -2.06 -6.40 -8.95
C PHE A 138 -2.10 -4.97 -9.49
N LYS A 139 -2.41 -4.79 -10.77
CA LYS A 139 -2.55 -3.47 -11.39
C LYS A 139 -3.65 -2.64 -10.76
N LEU A 140 -4.74 -3.27 -10.31
CA LEU A 140 -5.77 -2.58 -9.53
C LEU A 140 -5.21 -2.11 -8.20
N CYS A 141 -4.59 -3.00 -7.40
CA CYS A 141 -3.95 -2.65 -6.14
C CYS A 141 -2.92 -1.52 -6.30
N LEU A 142 -2.05 -1.62 -7.30
CA LEU A 142 -1.09 -0.56 -7.60
C LEU A 142 -1.78 0.74 -7.93
N ARG A 143 -2.80 0.78 -8.77
CA ARG A 143 -3.56 2.02 -9.04
C ARG A 143 -4.23 2.57 -7.78
N THR A 144 -4.72 1.70 -6.90
CA THR A 144 -5.29 2.08 -5.60
C THR A 144 -4.27 2.81 -4.76
N PHE A 145 -3.05 2.30 -4.62
CA PHE A 145 -2.11 2.80 -3.62
C PHE A 145 -0.93 3.60 -4.20
N GLN A 146 -0.67 3.56 -5.51
CA GLN A 146 0.35 4.37 -6.20
C GLN A 146 -0.17 5.74 -6.62
N ASN A 147 -1.48 5.90 -6.90
CA ASN A 147 -2.07 7.21 -7.24
C ASN A 147 -2.11 8.20 -6.06
N GLN A 148 -1.71 7.73 -4.87
CA GLN A 148 -1.32 8.55 -3.73
C GLN A 148 -0.05 9.40 -3.99
N HIS A 149 0.57 9.28 -5.17
CA HIS A 149 1.76 10.02 -5.60
C HIS A 149 1.55 10.90 -6.86
N ILE A 150 0.37 11.47 -7.08
CA ILE A 150 0.18 12.45 -8.17
C ILE A 150 0.71 13.83 -7.75
N PHE A 151 1.99 14.06 -8.07
CA PHE A 151 2.44 15.31 -8.69
C PHE A 151 3.41 14.98 -9.83
N LYS A 152 2.91 14.32 -10.88
CA LYS A 152 3.56 14.36 -12.20
C LYS A 152 3.01 15.54 -12.99
N MET A 153 3.53 16.73 -12.68
CA MET A 153 3.79 17.78 -13.67
C MET A 153 4.60 18.88 -12.99
N ILE A 154 5.93 18.84 -13.12
CA ILE A 154 6.76 20.02 -12.89
C ILE A 154 7.63 20.21 -14.13
N PRO A 155 7.39 21.26 -14.94
CA PRO A 155 8.25 21.59 -16.06
C PRO A 155 9.57 22.14 -15.52
N ARG A 156 10.68 21.65 -16.08
CA ARG A 156 12.09 22.09 -15.91
C ARG A 156 12.30 23.29 -14.96
N VAL A 157 12.56 23.01 -13.68
CA VAL A 157 13.00 24.02 -12.71
C VAL A 157 14.46 23.78 -12.30
N SER A 158 15.16 24.90 -12.07
CA SER A 158 16.60 24.99 -11.77
C SER A 158 17.03 24.14 -10.57
N PHE A 159 18.30 23.72 -10.52
CA PHE A 159 18.88 22.77 -9.54
C PHE A 159 18.65 23.15 -8.06
N ILE A 160 18.49 24.43 -7.76
CA ILE A 160 18.17 24.95 -6.41
C ILE A 160 16.71 24.64 -6.03
N ALA A 161 15.79 24.71 -7.00
CA ALA A 161 14.41 24.30 -6.80
C ALA A 161 14.32 22.78 -6.57
N VAL A 162 15.19 21.97 -7.18
CA VAL A 162 15.22 20.51 -6.95
C VAL A 162 15.54 20.17 -5.49
N ILE A 163 16.46 20.89 -4.83
CA ILE A 163 16.80 20.63 -3.41
C ILE A 163 15.65 21.03 -2.48
N ILE A 164 15.01 22.17 -2.74
CA ILE A 164 13.84 22.62 -1.97
C ILE A 164 12.64 21.70 -2.24
N ILE A 165 12.42 21.28 -3.47
CA ILE A 165 11.40 20.30 -3.86
C ILE A 165 11.72 18.95 -3.21
N VAL A 166 12.97 18.51 -3.11
CA VAL A 166 13.32 17.25 -2.44
C VAL A 166 13.09 17.37 -0.93
N LEU A 167 13.49 18.46 -0.28
CA LEU A 167 13.20 18.68 1.15
C LEU A 167 11.69 18.82 1.43
N PHE A 168 10.96 19.47 0.51
CA PHE A 168 9.51 19.62 0.59
C PHE A 168 8.79 18.31 0.24
N CYS A 169 9.26 17.51 -0.73
CA CYS A 169 8.75 16.18 -1.05
C CYS A 169 9.04 15.18 0.07
N VAL A 170 10.20 15.30 0.73
CA VAL A 170 10.54 14.54 1.96
C VAL A 170 9.61 14.91 3.11
N TYR A 171 9.17 16.16 3.19
CA TYR A 171 8.15 16.60 4.14
C TYR A 171 6.72 16.22 3.72
N SER A 172 6.45 16.12 2.41
CA SER A 172 5.11 15.94 1.83
C SER A 172 4.79 14.48 1.48
N TYR A 173 5.53 13.50 2.01
CA TYR A 173 5.23 12.07 1.86
C TYR A 173 3.92 11.60 2.53
N ALA A 174 3.03 12.53 2.87
CA ALA A 174 1.67 12.20 3.23
C ALA A 174 0.98 11.62 1.99
N GLN A 175 0.94 10.28 1.97
CA GLN A 175 -0.12 9.52 1.31
C GLN A 175 -1.43 10.31 1.48
N LEU A 176 -2.05 10.73 0.35
CA LEU A 176 -3.34 11.41 0.35
C LEU A 176 -4.27 10.81 1.40
N VAL A 177 -4.38 9.49 1.48
CA VAL A 177 -4.98 8.76 2.61
C VAL A 177 -4.00 7.66 3.00
N SER A 178 -3.45 7.72 4.22
CA SER A 178 -2.50 6.69 4.65
C SER A 178 -3.13 5.29 4.68
N LEU A 179 -2.33 4.24 4.51
CA LEU A 179 -2.81 2.85 4.63
C LEU A 179 -3.49 2.60 5.99
N VAL A 180 -2.94 3.19 7.05
CA VAL A 180 -3.51 3.16 8.40
C VAL A 180 -4.87 3.84 8.43
N CYS A 181 -4.98 5.04 7.84
CA CYS A 181 -6.23 5.77 7.74
C CYS A 181 -7.30 4.97 6.99
N LEU A 182 -6.98 4.46 5.80
CA LEU A 182 -7.89 3.65 5.01
C LEU A 182 -8.33 2.38 5.74
N GLY A 183 -7.39 1.70 6.41
CA GLY A 183 -7.70 0.55 7.26
C GLY A 183 -8.69 0.92 8.36
N CYS A 184 -8.48 2.03 9.05
CA CYS A 184 -9.39 2.48 10.10
C CYS A 184 -10.76 2.93 9.56
N LEU A 185 -10.84 3.50 8.35
CA LEU A 185 -12.12 3.74 7.67
C LEU A 185 -12.88 2.43 7.43
N CYS A 186 -12.19 1.38 7.01
CA CYS A 186 -12.75 0.04 6.82
C CYS A 186 -13.29 -0.55 8.13
N GLU A 187 -12.45 -0.53 9.17
CA GLU A 187 -12.76 -1.06 10.51
C GLU A 187 -13.95 -0.35 11.15
N VAL A 188 -13.98 0.99 11.14
CA VAL A 188 -15.09 1.73 11.77
C VAL A 188 -16.40 1.59 10.97
N SER A 189 -16.33 1.28 9.67
CA SER A 189 -17.51 1.12 8.81
C SER A 189 -18.22 -0.20 9.05
N THR A 190 -17.48 -1.32 9.07
CA THR A 190 -18.08 -2.66 9.16
C THR A 190 -17.27 -3.68 9.99
N GLY A 191 -16.20 -3.24 10.66
CA GLY A 191 -15.15 -4.14 11.15
C GLY A 191 -14.32 -4.73 10.01
N CYS A 192 -14.18 -3.98 8.91
CA CYS A 192 -13.56 -4.40 7.66
C CYS A 192 -14.05 -5.78 7.15
N ASN A 193 -15.35 -6.05 7.29
CA ASN A 193 -15.92 -7.35 6.96
C ASN A 193 -16.15 -7.49 5.45
N ILE A 194 -15.24 -8.20 4.78
CA ILE A 194 -15.30 -8.47 3.33
C ILE A 194 -16.46 -9.39 2.90
N SER A 195 -17.12 -10.05 3.85
CA SER A 195 -18.22 -10.99 3.60
C SER A 195 -19.60 -10.38 3.87
N ILE A 196 -19.68 -9.11 4.26
CA ILE A 196 -20.94 -8.46 4.65
C ILE A 196 -21.92 -8.30 3.48
N GLY A 197 -21.41 -8.28 2.25
CA GLY A 197 -22.25 -8.09 1.05
C GLY A 197 -22.90 -6.71 1.02
N CYS A 198 -24.17 -6.67 0.61
CA CYS A 198 -24.94 -5.43 0.48
C CYS A 198 -26.16 -5.44 1.38
N ASN A 199 -26.40 -4.31 2.07
CA ASN A 199 -27.65 -4.03 2.75
C ASN A 199 -28.28 -2.78 2.13
N ASN A 200 -29.37 -2.98 1.38
CA ASN A 200 -29.99 -1.95 0.54
C ASN A 200 -28.96 -1.32 -0.43
N MET A 201 -28.77 -0.01 -0.36
CA MET A 201 -27.87 0.74 -1.25
C MET A 201 -26.44 0.87 -0.70
N VAL A 202 -26.13 0.26 0.45
CA VAL A 202 -24.83 0.36 1.13
C VAL A 202 -24.17 -1.00 1.15
N CYS A 203 -22.92 -1.08 0.67
CA CYS A 203 -22.26 -2.36 0.44
C CYS A 203 -20.82 -2.41 0.92
N GLY A 204 -20.39 -3.63 1.21
CA GLY A 204 -19.00 -4.00 1.37
C GLY A 204 -18.32 -3.45 2.61
N PRO A 205 -17.02 -3.73 2.76
CA PRO A 205 -16.29 -3.48 3.98
C PRO A 205 -16.18 -1.98 4.33
N PHE A 206 -16.33 -1.10 3.34
CA PHE A 206 -16.30 0.36 3.50
C PHE A 206 -17.69 1.01 3.58
N SER A 207 -18.80 0.26 3.55
CA SER A 207 -20.15 0.84 3.51
C SER A 207 -20.34 1.86 2.37
N ILE A 208 -19.97 1.49 1.16
CA ILE A 208 -20.01 2.37 -0.03
C ILE A 208 -21.40 2.32 -0.67
N THR A 209 -21.91 3.47 -1.09
CA THR A 209 -23.16 3.55 -1.86
C THR A 209 -22.90 3.56 -3.37
N LYS A 210 -23.92 3.22 -4.16
CA LYS A 210 -23.83 3.32 -5.63
C LYS A 210 -23.48 4.75 -6.07
N TYR A 211 -24.10 5.76 -5.48
CA TYR A 211 -23.78 7.17 -5.74
C TYR A 211 -22.33 7.52 -5.44
N TYR A 212 -21.77 7.03 -4.33
CA TYR A 212 -20.37 7.23 -3.97
C TYR A 212 -19.43 6.65 -5.04
N TRP A 213 -19.71 5.42 -5.49
CA TRP A 213 -18.92 4.74 -6.52
C TRP A 213 -19.05 5.40 -7.90
N GLU A 214 -20.25 5.84 -8.29
CA GLU A 214 -20.48 6.56 -9.54
C GLU A 214 -19.81 7.92 -9.55
N ASP A 215 -19.85 8.63 -8.43
CA ASP A 215 -19.26 9.95 -8.29
C ASP A 215 -17.75 9.93 -8.55
N VAL A 216 -17.05 8.86 -8.21
CA VAL A 216 -15.61 8.72 -8.47
C VAL A 216 -15.28 8.08 -9.82
N GLY A 217 -16.26 8.04 -10.74
CA GLY A 217 -16.05 7.60 -12.11
C GLY A 217 -16.15 6.09 -12.29
N LYS A 218 -16.94 5.40 -11.45
CA LYS A 218 -17.28 3.97 -11.61
C LYS A 218 -16.04 3.07 -11.72
N PRO A 219 -15.15 3.04 -10.70
CA PRO A 219 -13.93 2.25 -10.77
C PRO A 219 -14.27 0.79 -11.11
N PRO A 220 -13.64 0.23 -12.17
CA PRO A 220 -14.06 -1.04 -12.71
C PRO A 220 -13.73 -2.16 -11.73
N PRO A 221 -14.64 -3.13 -11.52
CA PRO A 221 -14.37 -4.31 -10.72
C PRO A 221 -13.27 -5.16 -11.35
N MET A 222 -12.78 -6.15 -10.61
CA MET A 222 -11.99 -7.21 -11.20
C MET A 222 -12.85 -8.14 -12.08
N GLY A 223 -12.48 -8.27 -13.35
CA GLY A 223 -13.15 -9.15 -14.32
C GLY A 223 -14.23 -8.44 -15.14
N GLU A 224 -14.90 -9.19 -16.01
CA GLU A 224 -16.00 -8.67 -16.83
C GLU A 224 -17.24 -8.43 -15.96
N SER A 225 -17.91 -7.31 -16.18
CA SER A 225 -19.20 -6.98 -15.58
C SER A 225 -20.30 -6.99 -16.63
N SER A 226 -21.46 -7.54 -16.29
CA SER A 226 -22.61 -7.61 -17.20
C SER A 226 -23.45 -6.33 -17.20
N SER A 227 -23.33 -5.50 -16.17
CA SER A 227 -24.03 -4.22 -16.03
C SER A 227 -23.30 -3.31 -15.03
N ASP A 228 -23.72 -2.04 -14.94
CA ASP A 228 -23.21 -1.10 -13.93
C ASP A 228 -23.55 -1.55 -12.50
N ASP A 229 -24.70 -2.20 -12.28
CA ASP A 229 -25.06 -2.74 -10.97
C ASP A 229 -24.17 -3.91 -10.57
N ASP A 230 -23.93 -4.83 -11.51
CA ASP A 230 -22.99 -5.93 -11.31
C ASP A 230 -21.56 -5.40 -11.09
N ALA A 231 -21.16 -4.36 -11.83
CA ALA A 231 -19.86 -3.72 -11.67
C ALA A 231 -19.70 -3.06 -10.29
N PHE A 232 -20.72 -2.32 -9.87
CA PHE A 232 -20.79 -1.74 -8.54
C PHE A 232 -20.66 -2.84 -7.47
N HIS A 233 -21.52 -3.85 -7.50
CA HIS A 233 -21.53 -4.93 -6.50
C HIS A 233 -20.21 -5.70 -6.45
N LYS A 234 -19.61 -6.03 -7.61
CA LYS A 234 -18.30 -6.68 -7.66
C LYS A 234 -17.20 -5.79 -7.10
N CYS A 235 -17.24 -4.48 -7.38
CA CYS A 235 -16.22 -3.55 -6.92
C CYS A 235 -16.31 -3.31 -5.41
N VAL A 236 -17.48 -2.90 -4.90
CA VAL A 236 -17.60 -2.49 -3.50
C VAL A 236 -17.49 -3.63 -2.51
N ASN A 237 -17.72 -4.89 -2.94
CA ASN A 237 -17.47 -6.07 -2.12
C ASN A 237 -16.04 -6.62 -2.25
N ASP A 238 -15.25 -6.14 -3.22
CA ASP A 238 -13.82 -6.42 -3.29
C ASP A 238 -13.05 -5.36 -2.48
N LEU A 239 -12.23 -5.80 -1.53
CA LEU A 239 -11.53 -4.88 -0.62
C LEU A 239 -10.69 -3.82 -1.36
N TYR A 240 -10.09 -4.19 -2.51
CA TYR A 240 -9.19 -3.32 -3.28
C TYR A 240 -9.96 -2.32 -4.12
N CYS A 241 -11.00 -2.78 -4.81
CA CYS A 241 -11.83 -1.91 -5.61
C CYS A 241 -12.64 -0.95 -4.70
N ALA A 242 -13.13 -1.43 -3.56
CA ALA A 242 -13.76 -0.60 -2.55
C ALA A 242 -12.77 0.43 -1.96
N GLY A 243 -11.56 0.00 -1.56
CA GLY A 243 -10.51 0.89 -1.09
C GLY A 243 -10.08 1.92 -2.15
N TYR A 244 -10.04 1.53 -3.42
CA TYR A 244 -9.81 2.45 -4.56
C TYR A 244 -10.90 3.50 -4.63
N ALA A 245 -12.17 3.09 -4.57
CA ALA A 245 -13.29 4.01 -4.63
C ALA A 245 -13.23 5.05 -3.49
N VAL A 246 -12.88 4.61 -2.27
CA VAL A 246 -12.68 5.52 -1.13
C VAL A 246 -11.54 6.51 -1.39
N GLN A 247 -10.38 6.03 -1.84
CA GLN A 247 -9.26 6.93 -2.12
C GLN A 247 -9.55 7.90 -3.27
N ALA A 248 -10.20 7.44 -4.33
CA ALA A 248 -10.64 8.29 -5.43
C ALA A 248 -11.64 9.35 -4.96
N TYR A 249 -12.50 9.02 -3.99
CA TYR A 249 -13.43 9.97 -3.38
C TYR A 249 -12.70 11.04 -2.58
N MET A 250 -11.72 10.65 -1.77
CA MET A 250 -10.89 11.61 -1.03
C MET A 250 -10.11 12.50 -1.98
N ALA A 251 -9.56 11.95 -3.07
CA ALA A 251 -8.85 12.73 -4.08
C ALA A 251 -9.76 13.75 -4.77
N LYS A 252 -11.01 13.34 -5.07
CA LYS A 252 -12.00 14.19 -5.74
C LYS A 252 -12.54 15.29 -4.84
N HIS A 253 -12.74 15.00 -3.55
CA HIS A 253 -13.42 15.89 -2.60
C HIS A 253 -12.52 16.47 -1.50
N ILE A 254 -11.21 16.41 -1.69
CA ILE A 254 -10.22 16.83 -0.70
C ILE A 254 -10.52 18.24 -0.16
N LYS A 255 -10.71 18.35 1.16
CA LYS A 255 -10.88 19.60 1.90
C LYS A 255 -10.83 19.37 3.40
N GLY A 256 -10.47 20.42 4.15
CA GLY A 256 -10.61 20.43 5.61
C GLY A 256 -12.09 20.49 6.01
N CYS A 257 -12.51 19.55 6.82
CA CYS A 257 -13.89 19.31 7.25
C CYS A 257 -14.06 19.58 8.75
N ASN A 258 -13.03 19.36 9.57
CA ASN A 258 -13.09 19.59 11.01
C ASN A 258 -12.69 21.04 11.42
N GLY A 259 -12.05 21.80 10.53
CA GLY A 259 -11.66 23.19 10.75
C GLY A 259 -10.39 23.40 11.59
N ASP A 260 -9.54 22.38 11.76
CA ASP A 260 -8.30 22.47 12.54
C ASP A 260 -7.11 23.07 11.76
N GLY A 261 -7.27 23.28 10.45
CA GLY A 261 -6.27 23.89 9.59
C GLY A 261 -5.27 22.90 8.96
N VAL A 262 -5.44 21.60 9.19
CA VAL A 262 -4.74 20.53 8.47
C VAL A 262 -5.73 19.72 7.64
N ILE A 263 -5.23 18.97 6.65
CA ILE A 263 -6.04 17.97 5.94
C ILE A 263 -5.44 16.62 6.29
N ASP A 264 -6.16 15.85 7.10
CA ASP A 264 -5.68 14.55 7.57
C ASP A 264 -6.81 13.51 7.65
N CYS A 265 -6.55 12.42 8.38
CA CYS A 265 -7.50 11.34 8.48
C CYS A 265 -8.82 11.75 9.17
N ASP A 266 -8.80 12.75 10.06
CA ASP A 266 -10.01 13.27 10.72
C ASP A 266 -10.96 13.93 9.71
N ASP A 267 -10.42 14.49 8.62
CA ASP A 267 -11.22 14.99 7.50
C ASP A 267 -11.72 13.86 6.61
N TYR A 268 -10.87 12.87 6.30
CA TYR A 268 -11.26 11.76 5.43
C TYR A 268 -12.36 10.88 6.04
N VAL A 269 -12.36 10.66 7.35
CA VAL A 269 -13.44 9.93 8.02
C VAL A 269 -14.76 10.68 7.96
N ARG A 270 -14.74 12.01 8.01
CA ARG A 270 -15.93 12.86 7.83
C ARG A 270 -16.40 12.86 6.40
N LEU A 271 -15.49 13.02 5.42
CA LEU A 271 -15.80 12.93 4.00
C LEU A 271 -16.42 11.57 3.64
N HIS A 272 -15.84 10.48 4.15
CA HIS A 272 -16.34 9.13 3.93
C HIS A 272 -17.74 8.93 4.50
N ARG A 273 -17.94 9.32 5.75
CA ARG A 273 -19.16 9.02 6.51
C ARG A 273 -20.33 9.97 6.18
N LEU A 274 -20.02 11.24 5.95
CA LEU A 274 -21.02 12.32 5.83
C LEU A 274 -21.12 12.88 4.41
N GLY A 275 -20.23 12.44 3.51
CA GLY A 275 -20.13 12.94 2.15
C GLY A 275 -19.51 14.34 2.07
N SER A 276 -19.18 14.77 0.85
CA SER A 276 -18.52 16.05 0.61
C SER A 276 -19.34 17.24 1.10
N THR A 277 -20.66 17.26 0.94
CA THR A 277 -21.50 18.37 1.42
C THR A 277 -21.70 18.38 2.93
N GLY A 278 -21.69 17.19 3.56
CA GLY A 278 -22.00 17.02 4.97
C GLY A 278 -20.79 16.95 5.90
N CYS A 279 -19.55 16.95 5.39
CA CYS A 279 -18.37 16.65 6.20
C CYS A 279 -18.08 17.64 7.35
N ASN A 280 -18.62 18.86 7.28
CA ASN A 280 -18.49 19.84 8.37
C ASN A 280 -19.40 19.51 9.58
N ASN A 281 -20.32 18.55 9.43
CA ASN A 281 -21.12 18.06 10.55
C ASN A 281 -20.28 17.16 11.47
N SER A 282 -20.72 17.01 12.71
CA SER A 282 -20.06 16.13 13.68
C SER A 282 -20.38 14.66 13.42
N LEU A 283 -19.38 13.80 13.62
CA LEU A 283 -19.59 12.37 13.74
C LEU A 283 -20.30 12.06 15.06
N SER A 284 -20.95 10.89 15.15
CA SER A 284 -21.41 10.41 16.45
C SER A 284 -20.20 10.08 17.32
N SER A 285 -20.33 10.33 18.64
CA SER A 285 -19.27 10.03 19.62
C SER A 285 -18.76 8.60 19.51
N ASP A 286 -19.67 7.65 19.30
CA ASP A 286 -19.32 6.23 19.22
C ASP A 286 -18.50 5.91 17.96
N TYR A 287 -18.82 6.54 16.82
CA TYR A 287 -18.10 6.33 15.57
C TYR A 287 -16.72 6.98 15.65
N GLU A 288 -16.65 8.22 16.13
CA GLU A 288 -15.40 8.96 16.29
C GLU A 288 -14.44 8.26 17.28
N ASN A 289 -14.95 7.79 18.42
CA ASN A 289 -14.15 7.07 19.41
C ASN A 289 -13.56 5.76 18.86
N LYS A 290 -14.36 4.99 18.12
CA LYS A 290 -13.87 3.73 17.49
C LYS A 290 -12.78 4.00 16.47
N TYR A 291 -12.97 5.00 15.62
CA TYR A 291 -11.99 5.39 14.62
C TYR A 291 -10.69 5.93 15.26
N LYS A 292 -10.78 6.82 16.25
CA LYS A 292 -9.60 7.34 16.96
C LYS A 292 -8.83 6.25 17.68
N LEU A 293 -9.53 5.29 18.29
CA LEU A 293 -8.91 4.12 18.91
C LEU A 293 -8.14 3.26 17.89
N CYS A 294 -8.70 3.09 16.69
CA CYS A 294 -8.01 2.37 15.61
C CYS A 294 -6.68 3.06 15.25
N LEU A 295 -6.70 4.37 14.95
CA LEU A 295 -5.47 5.11 14.61
C LEU A 295 -4.40 5.00 15.70
N GLN A 296 -4.78 5.23 16.96
CA GLN A 296 -3.86 5.15 18.10
C GLN A 296 -3.24 3.76 18.30
N THR A 297 -3.90 2.71 17.81
CA THR A 297 -3.41 1.33 17.91
C THR A 297 -2.31 1.05 16.89
N PHE A 298 -2.41 1.64 15.70
CA PHE A 298 -1.46 1.44 14.61
C PHE A 298 -0.30 2.44 14.61
N GLU A 299 -0.46 3.62 15.23
CA GLU A 299 0.64 4.59 15.39
C GLU A 299 1.61 4.24 16.53
N ARG A 300 1.21 3.38 17.46
CA ARG A 300 2.02 2.96 18.63
C ARG A 300 2.79 1.65 18.44
N LYS A 301 2.73 1.04 17.26
CA LYS A 301 3.45 -0.19 16.90
C LYS A 301 4.47 0.10 15.80
#